data_AF-A0AAV1C9Q4-F1
#
_entry.id   AF-A0AAV1C9Q4-F1
#
_cell.length_a   1.000
_cell.length_b   1.000
_cell.length_c   1.000
_cell.angle_alpha   90.00
_cell.angle_beta   90.00
_cell.angle_gamma   90.00
#
_symmetry.space_group_name_H-M   'P 1'
#
loop_
_entity.id
_entity.type
_entity.pdbx_description
1 polymer ?
#
loop_
_entity_poly.entity_id
_entity_poly.type
_entity_poly.pdbx_seq_one_letter_code
_entity_poly.pdbx_strand_id
1 'polypeptide(L)'
;MENEWKNSAQTRWVAENVEGFEQIIKEMVKIIEEGNASDEGAQAQVKPSKKDHLISLVEKISLKHQLLAEQCDHMIDDLHKSSETQKENLSSAFDQGCLDSSLLTPDQKLVSQKKDRATDAFDFSLSSDGSSFINSGKEGSQSSAIISSDSDSESYDSATEKDFFTPMSVEMPNAKILDMETGFIGAERANGLREMEPSEMMLLRISKYEKELKASKKELLSSNQEVMRLHSELKNALVAMDNSEAQLEKAKNEVKMKEDYLVMEKRNVSELRTQVVQLETEVLDSSRKIGKLEQENEDATGKLESSEGKLAELRKTMLTKEYEHKKMKVDMQDALRVCEIEKAQLQSENSSLSGHLTLVEAKVTQLEEQIRKLESEIKKCETSKIEMKNVYETQEIRWQGEIQQLNTQLIEKCELVESLNKTQDGLKLKYDMLMAEKDGLSAKAQTLFSELCSAEFSIQQMEAQLCKLQSQHVELIAGSETMLKLKGELESKVEKLEKEVEKQAALIVDRAEEKREAIRQLCFSLEHYRRGYQELREAWIGQRRHAVIAS
;
A
#
# COMPACT_ATOMS: atom_id res chain seq x y z
N MET A 1 -13.87 4.79 27.25
CA MET A 1 -13.18 4.90 28.55
C MET A 1 -12.38 3.64 28.90
N GLU A 2 -12.90 2.42 28.70
CA GLU A 2 -12.16 1.16 29.02
C GLU A 2 -10.91 0.92 28.13
N ASN A 3 -10.99 1.23 26.83
CA ASN A 3 -9.88 1.05 25.88
C ASN A 3 -8.74 2.06 26.08
N GLU A 4 -9.03 3.27 26.57
CA GLU A 4 -8.00 4.28 26.89
C GLU A 4 -7.24 3.92 28.18
N TRP A 5 -7.92 3.31 29.15
CA TRP A 5 -7.29 2.80 30.37
C TRP A 5 -6.37 1.60 30.09
N LYS A 6 -6.78 0.67 29.22
CA LYS A 6 -5.92 -0.45 28.77
C LYS A 6 -4.66 0.04 28.06
N ASN A 7 -4.78 0.98 27.12
CA ASN A 7 -3.62 1.56 26.43
C ASN A 7 -2.69 2.34 27.37
N SER A 8 -3.23 3.06 28.36
CA SER A 8 -2.42 3.78 29.35
C SER A 8 -1.66 2.84 30.29
N ALA A 9 -2.29 1.77 30.77
CA ALA A 9 -1.65 0.77 31.61
C ALA A 9 -0.57 -0.01 30.85
N GLN A 10 -0.82 -0.34 29.58
CA GLN A 10 0.11 -1.06 28.71
C GLN A 10 1.34 -0.22 28.35
N THR A 11 1.15 1.07 28.06
CA THR A 11 2.26 2.01 27.81
C THR A 11 3.12 2.19 29.07
N ARG A 12 2.50 2.21 30.25
CA ARG A 12 3.21 2.34 31.54
C ARG A 12 4.01 1.09 31.88
N TRP A 13 3.48 -0.09 31.62
CA TRP A 13 4.17 -1.37 31.87
C TRP A 13 5.37 -1.58 30.95
N VAL A 14 5.24 -1.26 29.65
CA VAL A 14 6.38 -1.31 28.71
C VAL A 14 7.48 -0.35 29.16
N ALA A 15 7.14 0.86 29.61
CA ALA A 15 8.11 1.81 30.13
C ALA A 15 8.83 1.29 31.39
N GLU A 16 8.10 0.70 32.35
CA GLU A 16 8.67 0.10 33.57
C GLU A 16 9.59 -1.08 33.26
N ASN A 17 9.26 -1.88 32.24
CA ASN A 17 10.10 -3.00 31.83
C ASN A 17 11.39 -2.52 31.15
N VAL A 18 11.32 -1.49 30.29
CA VAL A 18 12.49 -0.85 29.65
C VAL A 18 13.41 -0.22 30.68
N GLU A 19 12.89 0.52 31.66
CA GLU A 19 13.66 1.07 32.78
C GLU A 19 14.33 -0.05 33.60
N GLY A 20 13.61 -1.14 33.81
CA GLY A 20 14.10 -2.34 34.47
C GLY A 20 15.19 -3.11 33.71
N PHE A 21 15.29 -2.99 32.37
CA PHE A 21 16.43 -3.49 31.59
C PHE A 21 17.62 -2.56 31.71
N GLU A 22 17.38 -1.26 31.58
CA GLU A 22 18.43 -0.24 31.61
C GLU A 22 19.18 -0.26 32.94
N GLN A 23 18.49 -0.53 34.05
CA GLN A 23 19.12 -0.64 35.35
C GLN A 23 20.04 -1.86 35.49
N ILE A 24 19.66 -3.01 34.90
CA ILE A 24 20.50 -4.21 34.89
C ILE A 24 21.72 -4.01 33.98
N ILE A 25 21.54 -3.37 32.82
CA ILE A 25 22.64 -3.04 31.90
C ILE A 25 23.63 -2.08 32.57
N LYS A 26 23.15 -1.06 33.30
CA LYS A 26 24.01 -0.15 34.09
C LYS A 26 24.83 -0.89 35.15
N GLU A 27 24.24 -1.87 35.83
CA GLU A 27 24.93 -2.72 36.81
C GLU A 27 26.01 -3.60 36.16
N MET A 28 25.74 -4.16 34.97
CA MET A 28 26.71 -4.94 34.20
C MET A 28 27.89 -4.09 33.71
N VAL A 29 27.62 -2.90 33.18
CA VAL A 29 28.66 -1.95 32.75
C VAL A 29 29.56 -1.57 33.92
N LYS A 30 28.98 -1.31 35.10
CA LYS A 30 29.73 -1.01 36.32
C LYS A 30 30.68 -2.15 36.73
N ILE A 31 30.24 -3.40 36.66
CA ILE A 31 31.09 -4.58 36.97
C ILE A 31 32.23 -4.74 35.95
N ILE A 32 31.98 -4.41 34.68
CA ILE A 32 32.99 -4.47 33.61
C ILE A 32 34.03 -3.35 33.77
N GLU A 33 33.59 -2.13 34.10
CA GLU A 33 34.47 -0.98 34.36
C GLU A 33 35.34 -1.19 35.61
N GLU A 34 34.76 -1.71 36.70
CA GLU A 34 35.49 -2.11 37.91
C GLU A 34 36.46 -3.30 37.67
N GLY A 35 36.26 -4.07 36.60
CA GLY A 35 37.15 -5.15 36.18
C GLY A 35 38.36 -4.68 35.36
N ASN A 36 38.25 -3.55 34.66
CA ASN A 36 39.30 -2.99 33.80
C ASN A 36 40.19 -1.96 34.50
N ALA A 37 39.81 -1.47 35.69
CA ALA A 37 40.54 -0.43 36.44
C ALA A 37 41.62 -0.96 37.39
N SER A 38 41.82 -2.28 37.51
CA SER A 38 42.79 -2.88 38.44
C SER A 38 43.71 -3.84 37.71
N ASP A 39 44.74 -3.29 37.09
CA ASP A 39 45.93 -4.03 36.70
C ASP A 39 47.02 -3.69 37.71
N GLU A 40 47.30 -4.63 38.61
CA GLU A 40 48.65 -4.99 39.05
C GLU A 40 48.57 -6.09 40.11
N GLY A 41 49.12 -7.25 39.77
CA GLY A 41 49.69 -8.17 40.76
C GLY A 41 48.70 -8.90 41.68
N ALA A 42 48.49 -10.18 41.34
CA ALA A 42 48.10 -11.28 42.23
C ALA A 42 46.62 -11.72 42.26
N GLN A 43 46.51 -13.05 42.28
CA GLN A 43 45.39 -13.89 42.68
C GLN A 43 44.29 -14.18 41.65
N ALA A 44 44.52 -15.31 40.96
CA ALA A 44 43.56 -16.11 40.21
C ALA A 44 42.45 -16.77 41.08
N GLN A 45 42.16 -16.28 42.30
CA GLN A 45 41.09 -16.82 43.15
C GLN A 45 39.83 -15.95 43.25
N VAL A 46 39.86 -14.67 42.84
CA VAL A 46 38.69 -13.74 42.91
C VAL A 46 37.99 -13.53 41.55
N LYS A 47 38.56 -14.04 40.45
CA LYS A 47 37.99 -13.93 39.09
C LYS A 47 36.71 -14.75 38.80
N PRO A 48 36.40 -15.90 39.43
CA PRO A 48 35.20 -16.65 39.07
C PRO A 48 33.90 -15.97 39.54
N SER A 49 33.89 -15.34 40.72
CA SER A 49 32.67 -14.75 41.29
C SER A 49 32.12 -13.55 40.49
N LYS A 50 32.98 -12.72 39.90
CA LYS A 50 32.54 -11.61 39.03
C LYS A 50 31.95 -12.09 37.71
N LYS A 51 32.51 -13.17 37.15
CA LYS A 51 31.99 -13.82 35.94
C LYS A 51 30.63 -14.44 36.21
N ASP A 52 30.48 -15.15 37.32
CA ASP A 52 29.22 -15.76 37.74
C ASP A 52 28.14 -14.70 38.02
N HIS A 53 28.53 -13.54 38.58
CA HIS A 53 27.63 -12.41 38.79
C HIS A 53 27.18 -11.76 37.47
N LEU A 54 28.09 -11.61 36.50
CA LEU A 54 27.76 -11.12 35.16
C LEU A 54 26.83 -12.10 34.43
N ILE A 55 27.07 -13.41 34.54
CA ILE A 55 26.20 -14.46 33.98
C ILE A 55 24.80 -14.37 34.61
N SER A 56 24.69 -14.20 35.93
CA SER A 56 23.40 -14.03 36.61
C SER A 56 22.63 -12.77 36.14
N LEU A 57 23.33 -11.68 35.82
CA LEU A 57 22.71 -10.47 35.27
C LEU A 57 22.26 -10.67 33.80
N VAL A 58 23.04 -11.38 32.98
CA VAL A 58 22.62 -11.80 31.62
C VAL A 58 21.37 -12.67 31.68
N GLU A 59 21.32 -13.63 32.59
CA GLU A 59 20.15 -14.51 32.77
C GLU A 59 18.90 -13.72 33.19
N LYS A 60 19.06 -12.73 34.08
CA LYS A 60 17.95 -11.82 34.46
C LYS A 60 17.44 -10.98 33.29
N ILE A 61 18.33 -10.50 32.41
CA ILE A 61 17.93 -9.81 31.17
C ILE A 61 17.18 -10.78 30.25
N SER A 62 17.71 -11.98 30.04
CA SER A 62 17.06 -12.99 29.20
C SER A 62 15.67 -13.34 29.71
N LEU A 63 15.49 -13.48 31.02
CA LEU A 63 14.21 -13.81 31.64
C LEU A 63 13.19 -12.67 31.53
N LYS A 64 13.62 -11.41 31.75
CA LYS A 64 12.75 -10.24 31.50
C LYS A 64 12.36 -10.10 30.02
N HIS A 65 13.28 -10.42 29.11
CA HIS A 65 13.01 -10.35 27.66
C HIS A 65 12.01 -11.42 27.24
N GLN A 66 12.12 -12.62 27.80
CA GLN A 66 11.16 -13.69 27.57
C GLN A 66 9.76 -13.33 28.09
N LEU A 67 9.65 -12.78 29.31
CA LEU A 67 8.37 -12.31 29.85
C LEU A 67 7.76 -11.17 29.02
N LEU A 68 8.60 -10.30 28.45
CA LEU A 68 8.14 -9.26 27.54
C LEU A 68 7.60 -9.83 26.24
N ALA A 69 8.33 -10.79 25.64
CA ALA A 69 7.92 -11.46 24.42
C ALA A 69 6.60 -12.24 24.61
N GLU A 70 6.46 -13.00 25.70
CA GLU A 70 5.23 -13.73 26.04
C GLU A 70 4.02 -12.80 26.19
N GLN A 71 4.20 -11.62 26.80
CA GLN A 71 3.13 -10.62 26.86
C GLN A 71 2.86 -9.95 25.51
N CYS A 72 3.88 -9.69 24.69
CA CYS A 72 3.68 -9.18 23.34
C CYS A 72 2.88 -10.16 22.48
N ASP A 73 3.16 -11.45 22.58
CA ASP A 73 2.42 -12.51 21.89
C ASP A 73 0.95 -12.54 22.36
N HIS A 74 0.71 -12.45 23.68
CA HIS A 74 -0.65 -12.33 24.21
C HIS A 74 -1.39 -11.07 23.75
N MET A 75 -0.71 -9.93 23.62
CA MET A 75 -1.30 -8.68 23.13
C MET A 75 -1.59 -8.74 21.62
N ILE A 76 -0.74 -9.40 20.85
CA ILE A 76 -0.96 -9.64 19.42
C ILE A 76 -2.16 -10.58 19.22
N ASP A 77 -2.26 -11.64 20.03
CA ASP A 77 -3.40 -12.57 20.01
C ASP A 77 -4.71 -11.87 20.42
N ASP A 78 -4.69 -11.00 21.43
CA ASP A 78 -5.88 -10.24 21.86
C ASP A 78 -6.31 -9.20 20.83
N LEU A 79 -5.36 -8.57 20.12
CA LEU A 79 -5.65 -7.68 18.99
C LEU A 79 -6.21 -8.44 17.80
N HIS A 80 -5.68 -9.62 17.48
CA HIS A 80 -6.22 -10.48 16.44
C HIS A 80 -7.65 -10.91 16.76
N LYS A 81 -7.92 -11.38 18.00
CA LYS A 81 -9.28 -11.72 18.48
C LYS A 81 -10.23 -10.51 18.49
N SER A 82 -9.74 -9.32 18.84
CA SER A 82 -10.54 -8.09 18.79
C SER A 82 -10.87 -7.66 17.35
N SER A 83 -10.00 -7.97 16.38
CA SER A 83 -10.25 -7.71 14.96
C SER A 83 -11.19 -8.75 14.33
N GLU A 84 -11.10 -10.02 14.78
CA GLU A 84 -11.94 -11.12 14.32
C GLU A 84 -13.38 -10.96 14.81
N THR A 85 -13.57 -10.57 16.07
CA THR A 85 -14.89 -10.23 16.62
C THR A 85 -15.51 -8.97 15.99
N GLN A 86 -14.71 -8.03 15.45
CA GLN A 86 -15.23 -6.93 14.62
C GLN A 86 -15.63 -7.38 13.21
N LYS A 87 -14.96 -8.39 12.63
CA LYS A 87 -15.34 -8.99 11.35
C LYS A 87 -16.59 -9.87 11.46
N GLU A 88 -16.75 -10.63 12.55
CA GLU A 88 -17.94 -11.47 12.78
C GLU A 88 -19.21 -10.63 13.01
N ASN A 89 -19.11 -9.46 13.65
CA ASN A 89 -20.25 -8.55 13.84
C ASN A 89 -20.70 -7.80 12.57
N LEU A 90 -19.86 -7.77 11.52
CA LEU A 90 -20.23 -7.24 10.19
C LEU A 90 -20.63 -8.36 9.20
N SER A 91 -20.45 -9.62 9.57
CA SER A 91 -20.71 -10.79 8.72
C SER A 91 -22.06 -11.48 8.97
N SER A 92 -22.91 -10.96 9.87
CA SER A 92 -24.20 -11.59 10.21
C SER A 92 -25.37 -11.22 9.26
N ALA A 93 -25.08 -10.69 8.07
CA ALA A 93 -26.13 -10.30 7.13
C ALA A 93 -25.72 -10.55 5.67
N PHE A 94 -25.25 -11.73 5.30
CA PHE A 94 -25.53 -12.30 3.97
C PHE A 94 -25.30 -13.82 3.99
N ASP A 95 -26.31 -14.51 3.46
CA ASP A 95 -26.60 -15.92 3.64
C ASP A 95 -25.92 -16.79 2.57
N GLN A 96 -25.42 -17.93 3.01
CA GLN A 96 -25.42 -19.24 2.34
C GLN A 96 -24.68 -19.49 1.01
N GLY A 97 -23.67 -20.38 1.05
CA GLY A 97 -23.53 -21.45 0.06
C GLY A 97 -22.13 -21.95 -0.36
N CYS A 98 -21.43 -22.70 0.51
CA CYS A 98 -20.75 -24.00 0.26
C CYS A 98 -19.59 -24.09 -0.79
N LEU A 99 -18.32 -24.03 -0.37
CA LEU A 99 -17.33 -25.13 -0.12
C LEU A 99 -16.77 -25.87 -1.35
N ASP A 100 -15.47 -25.71 -1.65
CA ASP A 100 -14.38 -26.67 -1.33
C ASP A 100 -13.04 -26.18 -1.92
N SER A 101 -12.02 -25.90 -1.10
CA SER A 101 -10.97 -26.83 -0.61
C SER A 101 -10.04 -27.38 -1.69
N SER A 102 -8.77 -26.92 -1.70
CA SER A 102 -7.63 -27.73 -1.20
C SER A 102 -6.27 -27.25 -1.70
N LEU A 103 -5.35 -27.30 -0.74
CA LEU A 103 -3.91 -27.05 -0.80
C LEU A 103 -3.17 -27.98 -1.76
N LEU A 104 -2.10 -27.49 -2.39
CA LEU A 104 -0.71 -27.98 -2.29
C LEU A 104 0.13 -27.50 -3.49
N THR A 105 1.25 -26.87 -3.18
CA THR A 105 2.46 -26.69 -4.01
C THR A 105 3.10 -28.06 -4.34
N PRO A 106 4.13 -28.22 -5.23
CA PRO A 106 5.06 -27.21 -5.75
C PRO A 106 5.52 -27.35 -7.23
N ASP A 107 6.26 -26.32 -7.66
CA ASP A 107 7.51 -26.37 -8.46
C ASP A 107 7.53 -26.20 -10.00
N GLN A 108 8.44 -25.27 -10.36
CA GLN A 108 9.38 -25.25 -11.49
C GLN A 108 8.96 -25.22 -12.98
N LYS A 109 9.25 -24.03 -13.55
CA LYS A 109 10.14 -23.75 -14.72
C LYS A 109 9.59 -23.77 -16.17
N LEU A 110 10.02 -22.70 -16.87
CA LEU A 110 10.36 -22.55 -18.31
C LEU A 110 9.19 -22.53 -19.31
N VAL A 111 8.81 -21.35 -19.84
CA VAL A 111 9.39 -20.63 -21.01
C VAL A 111 8.76 -21.05 -22.36
N SER A 112 8.01 -20.08 -22.91
CA SER A 112 7.91 -19.61 -24.30
C SER A 112 7.60 -20.58 -25.47
N GLN A 113 6.57 -20.21 -26.26
CA GLN A 113 6.56 -19.91 -27.71
C GLN A 113 5.10 -20.02 -28.22
N LYS A 114 4.44 -18.95 -28.68
CA LYS A 114 4.50 -18.23 -29.98
C LYS A 114 3.84 -18.97 -31.17
N LYS A 115 3.07 -18.19 -31.94
CA LYS A 115 2.46 -18.38 -33.29
C LYS A 115 1.02 -18.89 -33.33
N ASP A 116 0.15 -18.49 -34.26
CA ASP A 116 0.07 -17.39 -35.24
C ASP A 116 -1.34 -17.46 -35.88
N ARG A 117 -1.83 -16.30 -36.36
CA ARG A 117 -2.79 -16.03 -37.46
C ARG A 117 -4.16 -16.74 -37.49
N ALA A 118 -5.29 -16.04 -37.34
CA ALA A 118 -5.94 -15.04 -38.23
C ALA A 118 -6.81 -15.66 -39.32
N THR A 119 -8.12 -15.34 -39.31
CA THR A 119 -8.92 -14.84 -40.45
C THR A 119 -10.36 -14.55 -40.02
N ASP A 120 -10.85 -13.40 -40.52
CA ASP A 120 -12.23 -13.11 -40.96
C ASP A 120 -13.36 -13.06 -39.91
N ALA A 121 -14.40 -12.24 -40.02
CA ALA A 121 -14.75 -11.08 -40.83
C ALA A 121 -16.21 -10.74 -40.44
N PHE A 122 -16.54 -9.46 -40.18
CA PHE A 122 -17.91 -8.90 -40.07
C PHE A 122 -18.83 -9.55 -38.99
N ASP A 123 -19.80 -8.91 -38.36
CA ASP A 123 -20.55 -7.70 -38.69
C ASP A 123 -21.07 -7.02 -37.42
N PHE A 124 -21.37 -5.75 -37.59
CA PHE A 124 -21.88 -4.80 -36.62
C PHE A 124 -23.37 -5.06 -36.33
N SER A 125 -23.80 -5.12 -35.08
CA SER A 125 -25.19 -4.78 -34.70
C SER A 125 -25.32 -4.42 -33.23
N LEU A 126 -25.71 -3.16 -33.02
CA LEU A 126 -26.19 -2.56 -31.77
C LEU A 126 -27.61 -3.04 -31.46
N SER A 127 -27.90 -3.31 -30.19
CA SER A 127 -29.21 -3.13 -29.51
C SER A 127 -28.93 -3.39 -28.01
N SER A 128 -28.97 -2.42 -27.09
CA SER A 128 -30.03 -1.49 -26.68
C SER A 128 -31.25 -2.20 -26.06
N ASP A 129 -31.31 -2.08 -24.74
CA ASP A 129 -32.46 -1.98 -23.83
C ASP A 129 -33.58 -3.03 -23.76
N GLY A 130 -33.87 -3.41 -22.51
CA GLY A 130 -35.10 -2.91 -21.89
C GLY A 130 -36.27 -3.88 -21.82
N SER A 131 -36.35 -4.60 -20.70
CA SER A 131 -37.63 -5.02 -20.10
C SER A 131 -38.47 -3.81 -19.67
N SER A 132 -39.78 -3.81 -19.48
CA SER A 132 -40.93 -4.61 -19.93
C SER A 132 -42.18 -3.97 -19.26
N PHE A 133 -43.36 -4.20 -19.86
CA PHE A 133 -44.73 -4.12 -19.27
C PHE A 133 -45.29 -2.72 -18.90
N ILE A 134 -46.59 -2.36 -19.05
CA ILE A 134 -47.87 -3.09 -19.19
C ILE A 134 -49.01 -2.16 -19.72
N ASN A 135 -49.98 -2.77 -20.43
CA ASN A 135 -51.45 -2.49 -20.53
C ASN A 135 -51.99 -1.16 -21.10
N SER A 136 -53.13 -1.06 -21.82
CA SER A 136 -54.19 -1.98 -22.27
C SER A 136 -55.21 -1.21 -23.13
N GLY A 137 -55.91 -1.88 -24.06
CA GLY A 137 -57.31 -1.55 -24.42
C GLY A 137 -57.58 -0.97 -25.82
N LYS A 138 -58.02 -1.83 -26.77
CA LYS A 138 -58.87 -1.41 -27.90
C LYS A 138 -59.70 -2.57 -28.45
N GLU A 139 -60.99 -2.58 -28.12
CA GLU A 139 -62.07 -3.27 -28.83
C GLU A 139 -62.37 -2.51 -30.15
N GLY A 140 -62.84 -3.07 -31.26
CA GLY A 140 -63.43 -4.37 -31.53
C GLY A 140 -64.95 -4.28 -31.77
N SER A 141 -65.40 -4.60 -33.00
CA SER A 141 -66.80 -4.88 -33.42
C SER A 141 -67.66 -3.67 -33.87
N GLN A 142 -68.59 -3.71 -34.84
CA GLN A 142 -69.21 -4.75 -35.68
C GLN A 142 -70.03 -4.08 -36.84
N SER A 143 -70.53 -4.90 -37.78
CA SER A 143 -71.46 -4.71 -38.93
C SER A 143 -72.69 -3.79 -38.68
N SER A 144 -73.54 -3.32 -39.62
CA SER A 144 -74.06 -3.81 -40.93
C SER A 144 -75.05 -2.79 -41.55
N ALA A 145 -75.17 -2.75 -42.90
CA ALA A 145 -76.34 -2.52 -43.81
C ALA A 145 -77.32 -1.31 -43.57
N ILE A 146 -78.00 -0.65 -44.53
CA ILE A 146 -78.78 -1.04 -45.73
C ILE A 146 -78.92 0.19 -46.69
N ILE A 147 -79.14 -0.05 -47.99
CA ILE A 147 -79.32 0.89 -49.13
C ILE A 147 -80.80 0.92 -49.60
N SER A 148 -81.16 1.94 -50.39
CA SER A 148 -82.30 2.12 -51.36
C SER A 148 -83.68 2.50 -50.79
N SER A 149 -84.42 3.51 -51.27
CA SER A 149 -84.77 4.06 -52.61
C SER A 149 -85.87 3.28 -53.34
N ASP A 150 -86.94 4.00 -53.72
CA ASP A 150 -87.96 3.79 -54.79
C ASP A 150 -89.37 4.14 -54.25
N SER A 151 -90.39 4.50 -55.03
CA SER A 151 -90.66 5.20 -56.30
C SER A 151 -92.21 5.15 -56.45
N ASP A 152 -92.76 6.00 -57.32
CA ASP A 152 -94.11 5.95 -57.95
C ASP A 152 -95.29 6.51 -57.11
N SER A 153 -96.06 7.54 -57.51
CA SER A 153 -96.71 8.01 -58.77
C SER A 153 -98.14 7.50 -58.99
N GLU A 154 -98.96 8.37 -59.62
CA GLU A 154 -100.34 8.23 -60.17
C GLU A 154 -101.49 8.65 -59.22
N SER A 155 -102.12 9.82 -59.43
CA SER A 155 -103.21 10.16 -60.37
C SER A 155 -104.57 9.58 -59.90
N TYR A 156 -105.74 10.24 -59.94
CA TYR A 156 -106.42 10.94 -61.04
C TYR A 156 -107.45 11.92 -60.45
N ASP A 157 -107.58 13.04 -61.12
CA ASP A 157 -108.57 14.09 -60.98
C ASP A 157 -109.95 13.68 -61.53
N SER A 158 -110.99 14.36 -61.02
CA SER A 158 -112.15 14.93 -61.73
C SER A 158 -112.84 14.08 -62.85
N ALA A 159 -114.16 14.10 -62.99
CA ALA A 159 -114.84 15.23 -63.60
C ALA A 159 -116.26 14.81 -64.04
N THR A 160 -117.13 15.83 -64.20
CA THR A 160 -118.04 16.01 -65.35
C THR A 160 -119.17 14.98 -65.55
N GLU A 161 -120.31 15.29 -66.17
CA GLU A 161 -120.76 16.36 -67.03
C GLU A 161 -122.30 16.30 -67.00
N LYS A 162 -122.99 17.44 -66.94
CA LYS A 162 -123.77 18.03 -68.05
C LYS A 162 -124.75 17.05 -68.70
N ASP A 163 -126.01 17.43 -68.85
CA ASP A 163 -126.53 18.12 -70.05
C ASP A 163 -128.08 17.94 -69.99
N PHE A 164 -129.00 18.70 -70.58
CA PHE A 164 -129.08 19.80 -71.53
C PHE A 164 -130.55 20.33 -71.47
N PHE A 165 -130.82 21.49 -72.05
CA PHE A 165 -132.12 22.07 -72.46
C PHE A 165 -132.97 22.91 -71.47
N THR A 166 -132.75 24.22 -71.54
CA THR A 166 -133.74 25.32 -71.61
C THR A 166 -134.64 25.21 -72.87
N PRO A 167 -135.65 26.08 -73.15
CA PRO A 167 -135.99 27.35 -72.49
C PRO A 167 -137.50 27.66 -72.28
N MET A 168 -137.77 28.79 -71.61
CA MET A 168 -138.95 29.66 -71.81
C MET A 168 -140.33 29.10 -71.34
N SER A 169 -141.16 29.83 -70.59
CA SER A 169 -141.11 31.24 -70.21
C SER A 169 -142.26 31.61 -69.24
N VAL A 170 -142.08 32.72 -68.52
CA VAL A 170 -143.05 33.61 -67.83
C VAL A 170 -143.70 33.15 -66.51
N GLU A 171 -143.32 33.85 -65.41
CA GLU A 171 -144.16 34.73 -64.54
C GLU A 171 -145.71 34.62 -64.69
N MET A 172 -146.60 34.88 -63.74
CA MET A 172 -146.64 35.62 -62.47
C MET A 172 -147.94 35.15 -61.73
N PRO A 173 -148.54 35.84 -60.73
CA PRO A 173 -149.09 35.18 -59.55
C PRO A 173 -150.63 35.18 -59.48
N ASN A 174 -151.13 34.41 -58.52
CA ASN A 174 -152.36 34.61 -57.74
C ASN A 174 -153.58 35.28 -58.40
N ALA A 175 -154.68 34.53 -58.47
CA ALA A 175 -155.86 34.88 -57.68
C ALA A 175 -156.77 33.65 -57.47
N LYS A 176 -157.14 33.46 -56.21
CA LYS A 176 -158.18 32.54 -55.73
C LYS A 176 -159.48 32.75 -56.50
N ILE A 177 -160.14 31.64 -56.86
CA ILE A 177 -161.60 31.58 -57.00
C ILE A 177 -162.09 30.73 -55.82
N LEU A 178 -162.78 31.42 -54.91
CA LEU A 178 -163.65 30.85 -53.89
C LEU A 178 -165.04 30.72 -54.51
N ASP A 179 -165.61 29.53 -54.33
CA ASP A 179 -166.98 29.23 -53.92
C ASP A 179 -168.22 29.82 -54.63
N MET A 180 -169.12 28.86 -54.95
CA MET A 180 -170.58 28.81 -54.69
C MET A 180 -171.38 30.10 -54.90
N GLU A 181 -172.54 30.11 -55.57
CA GLU A 181 -173.71 29.25 -55.36
C GLU A 181 -174.89 29.80 -56.19
N THR A 182 -175.85 28.93 -56.53
CA THR A 182 -177.33 29.15 -56.66
C THR A 182 -177.88 30.26 -57.59
N GLY A 183 -179.08 30.21 -58.18
CA GLY A 183 -180.23 29.31 -58.11
C GLY A 183 -181.53 30.10 -58.43
N PHE A 184 -182.24 29.69 -59.49
CA PHE A 184 -183.71 29.57 -59.63
C PHE A 184 -184.69 30.79 -59.64
N ILE A 185 -185.80 30.58 -60.39
CA ILE A 185 -187.14 31.25 -60.43
C ILE A 185 -187.21 32.60 -61.19
N GLY A 186 -188.11 32.86 -62.14
CA GLY A 186 -189.33 32.18 -62.60
C GLY A 186 -190.41 33.23 -62.94
N ALA A 187 -191.42 32.79 -63.70
CA ALA A 187 -192.78 33.37 -63.74
C ALA A 187 -192.93 34.78 -64.35
N GLU A 188 -194.03 35.19 -64.94
CA GLU A 188 -195.28 34.59 -65.38
C GLU A 188 -195.86 35.70 -66.29
N ARG A 189 -196.31 35.36 -67.48
CA ARG A 189 -197.69 34.97 -67.77
C ARG A 189 -198.63 36.17 -67.79
N ALA A 190 -199.53 35.99 -68.73
CA ALA A 190 -200.87 36.52 -68.75
C ALA A 190 -200.93 37.98 -69.15
N ASN A 191 -201.44 38.20 -70.37
CA ASN A 191 -202.89 38.26 -70.58
C ASN A 191 -203.50 39.23 -69.59
N GLY A 192 -203.84 40.41 -70.08
CA GLY A 192 -205.24 40.63 -70.40
C GLY A 192 -205.75 41.54 -69.31
N LEU A 193 -206.41 42.63 -69.58
CA LEU A 193 -207.74 42.80 -70.14
C LEU A 193 -207.80 44.33 -70.29
N ARG A 194 -208.61 44.91 -71.16
CA ARG A 194 -209.98 45.12 -70.73
C ARG A 194 -210.89 45.48 -71.87
N GLU A 195 -212.14 45.14 -71.58
CA GLU A 195 -213.35 45.92 -71.75
C GLU A 195 -213.23 47.12 -72.67
N MET A 196 -213.96 46.98 -73.77
CA MET A 196 -214.37 48.01 -74.69
C MET A 196 -215.68 47.46 -75.30
N GLU A 197 -216.81 48.17 -75.26
CA GLU A 197 -218.01 47.69 -75.98
C GLU A 197 -217.77 47.85 -77.53
N PRO A 198 -218.30 47.00 -78.44
CA PRO A 198 -217.53 46.34 -79.52
C PRO A 198 -216.89 47.09 -80.73
N SER A 199 -216.71 48.40 -80.85
CA SER A 199 -215.94 48.94 -82.03
C SER A 199 -215.00 50.11 -81.76
N GLU A 200 -215.30 50.84 -80.71
CA GLU A 200 -214.35 51.30 -79.70
C GLU A 200 -213.15 50.32 -79.49
N MET A 201 -213.29 48.99 -79.67
CA MET A 201 -212.20 47.97 -79.59
C MET A 201 -211.03 48.16 -80.58
N MET A 202 -211.26 48.77 -81.75
CA MET A 202 -210.22 48.94 -82.78
C MET A 202 -209.35 50.18 -82.53
N LEU A 203 -209.94 51.32 -82.16
CA LEU A 203 -209.19 52.50 -81.74
C LEU A 203 -208.42 52.26 -80.43
N LEU A 204 -208.96 51.42 -79.53
CA LEU A 204 -208.18 50.94 -78.39
C LEU A 204 -207.02 50.02 -78.78
N ARG A 205 -207.16 49.18 -79.82
CA ARG A 205 -206.05 48.34 -80.31
C ARG A 205 -204.93 49.19 -80.92
N ILE A 206 -205.27 50.24 -81.68
CA ILE A 206 -204.28 51.19 -82.22
C ILE A 206 -203.61 51.97 -81.07
N SER A 207 -204.39 52.48 -80.11
CA SER A 207 -203.83 53.17 -78.95
C SER A 207 -202.97 52.24 -78.07
N LYS A 208 -203.31 50.96 -77.98
CA LYS A 208 -202.52 49.95 -77.26
C LYS A 208 -201.19 49.68 -77.98
N TYR A 209 -201.21 49.51 -79.31
CA TYR A 209 -199.97 49.35 -80.07
C TYR A 209 -199.11 50.62 -80.08
N GLU A 210 -199.70 51.82 -80.05
CA GLU A 210 -198.91 53.05 -79.87
C GLU A 210 -198.23 53.13 -78.50
N LYS A 211 -198.91 52.67 -77.43
CA LYS A 211 -198.31 52.62 -76.09
C LYS A 211 -197.24 51.52 -75.99
N GLU A 212 -197.44 50.36 -76.61
CA GLU A 212 -196.43 49.30 -76.72
C GLU A 212 -195.23 49.74 -77.57
N LEU A 213 -195.46 50.51 -78.65
CA LEU A 213 -194.38 51.07 -79.48
C LEU A 213 -193.58 52.14 -78.74
N LYS A 214 -194.24 52.99 -77.94
CA LYS A 214 -193.55 53.96 -77.08
C LYS A 214 -192.78 53.29 -75.95
N ALA A 215 -193.31 52.22 -75.36
CA ALA A 215 -192.62 51.44 -74.34
C ALA A 215 -191.40 50.71 -74.93
N SER A 216 -191.57 50.05 -76.07
CA SER A 216 -190.48 49.35 -76.79
C SER A 216 -189.39 50.31 -77.28
N LYS A 217 -189.74 51.52 -77.74
CA LYS A 217 -188.74 52.54 -78.12
C LYS A 217 -187.95 53.08 -76.92
N LYS A 218 -188.55 53.08 -75.73
CA LYS A 218 -187.86 53.46 -74.49
C LYS A 218 -186.93 52.34 -74.00
N GLU A 219 -187.32 51.08 -74.13
CA GLU A 219 -186.45 49.92 -73.86
C GLU A 219 -185.27 49.82 -74.84
N LEU A 220 -185.50 50.16 -76.12
CA LEU A 220 -184.43 50.22 -77.12
C LEU A 220 -183.40 51.31 -76.78
N LEU A 221 -183.84 52.47 -76.26
CA LEU A 221 -182.92 53.52 -75.82
C LEU A 221 -182.09 53.11 -74.61
N SER A 222 -182.68 52.42 -73.63
CA SER A 222 -181.91 51.88 -72.49
C SER A 222 -180.94 50.77 -72.91
N SER A 223 -181.32 49.92 -73.88
CA SER A 223 -180.41 48.90 -74.42
C SER A 223 -179.23 49.53 -75.19
N ASN A 224 -179.47 50.60 -75.94
CA ASN A 224 -178.42 51.30 -76.67
C ASN A 224 -177.42 52.02 -75.75
N GLN A 225 -177.88 52.51 -74.58
CA GLN A 225 -176.97 53.04 -73.55
C GLN A 225 -176.06 51.96 -72.94
N GLU A 226 -176.54 50.73 -72.79
CA GLU A 226 -175.74 49.63 -72.25
C GLU A 226 -174.67 49.13 -73.22
N VAL A 227 -174.96 49.15 -74.53
CA VAL A 227 -173.95 48.85 -75.58
C VAL A 227 -172.81 49.86 -75.56
N MET A 228 -173.08 51.15 -75.32
CA MET A 228 -172.00 52.14 -75.19
C MET A 228 -171.12 51.91 -73.94
N ARG A 229 -171.70 51.41 -72.83
CA ARG A 229 -170.95 51.09 -71.60
C ARG A 229 -169.98 49.92 -71.81
N LEU A 230 -170.43 48.85 -72.45
CA LEU A 230 -169.56 47.70 -72.77
C LEU A 230 -168.43 48.06 -73.74
N HIS A 231 -168.67 48.97 -74.68
CA HIS A 231 -167.61 49.44 -75.60
C HIS A 231 -166.52 50.25 -74.87
N SER A 232 -166.84 50.99 -73.81
CA SER A 232 -165.84 51.65 -72.97
C SER A 232 -165.02 50.68 -72.13
N GLU A 233 -165.60 49.57 -71.68
CA GLU A 233 -164.89 48.52 -70.92
C GLU A 233 -163.91 47.74 -71.82
N LEU A 234 -164.30 47.43 -73.06
CA LEU A 234 -163.41 46.77 -74.03
C LEU A 234 -162.18 47.63 -74.36
N LYS A 235 -162.34 48.96 -74.46
CA LYS A 235 -161.24 49.90 -74.71
C LYS A 235 -160.24 49.94 -73.55
N ASN A 236 -160.71 49.81 -72.31
CA ASN A 236 -159.84 49.80 -71.14
C ASN A 236 -159.06 48.49 -71.01
N ALA A 237 -159.64 47.35 -71.44
CA ALA A 237 -158.93 46.07 -71.48
C ALA A 237 -157.77 46.07 -72.48
N LEU A 238 -157.90 46.78 -73.61
CA LEU A 238 -156.83 46.90 -74.61
C LEU A 238 -155.60 47.63 -74.05
N VAL A 239 -155.80 48.71 -73.27
CA VAL A 239 -154.72 49.49 -72.65
C VAL A 239 -154.00 48.70 -71.55
N ALA A 240 -154.68 47.78 -70.86
CA ALA A 240 -154.06 46.95 -69.83
C ALA A 240 -153.07 45.91 -70.42
N MET A 241 -153.31 45.45 -71.65
CA MET A 241 -152.48 44.47 -72.33
C MET A 241 -151.19 45.09 -72.89
N ASP A 242 -151.26 46.29 -73.46
CA ASP A 242 -150.07 47.03 -73.91
C ASP A 242 -149.09 47.32 -72.74
N ASN A 243 -149.60 47.43 -71.51
CA ASN A 243 -148.79 47.72 -70.32
C ASN A 243 -148.08 46.48 -69.74
N SER A 244 -148.60 45.27 -69.93
CA SER A 244 -147.92 44.03 -69.50
C SER A 244 -146.81 43.61 -70.48
N GLU A 245 -146.96 43.88 -71.77
CA GLU A 245 -145.93 43.63 -72.78
C GLU A 245 -144.65 44.46 -72.54
N ALA A 246 -144.81 45.73 -72.10
CA ALA A 246 -143.70 46.60 -71.74
C ALA A 246 -142.93 46.14 -70.48
N GLN A 247 -143.58 45.48 -69.51
CA GLN A 247 -142.90 44.94 -68.33
C GLN A 247 -142.06 43.70 -68.65
N LEU A 248 -142.51 42.87 -69.59
CA LEU A 248 -141.81 41.64 -69.97
C LEU A 248 -140.49 41.93 -70.71
N GLU A 249 -140.47 42.96 -71.56
CA GLU A 249 -139.24 43.38 -72.27
C GLU A 249 -138.20 44.01 -71.31
N LYS A 250 -138.64 44.64 -70.22
CA LYS A 250 -137.74 45.14 -69.16
C LYS A 250 -137.09 43.99 -68.38
N ALA A 251 -137.87 42.98 -67.98
CA ALA A 251 -137.35 41.81 -67.25
C ALA A 251 -136.33 41.01 -68.09
N LYS A 252 -136.57 40.87 -69.40
CA LYS A 252 -135.67 40.18 -70.32
C LYS A 252 -134.28 40.83 -70.41
N ASN A 253 -134.21 42.16 -70.41
CA ASN A 253 -132.94 42.89 -70.45
C ASN A 253 -132.15 42.82 -69.12
N GLU A 254 -132.84 42.71 -67.98
CA GLU A 254 -132.18 42.52 -66.66
C GLU A 254 -131.53 41.14 -66.50
N VAL A 255 -132.18 40.09 -67.01
CA VAL A 255 -131.62 38.73 -66.99
C VAL A 255 -130.32 38.67 -67.79
N LYS A 256 -130.30 39.28 -68.99
CA LYS A 256 -129.10 39.31 -69.84
C LYS A 256 -127.91 40.01 -69.16
N MET A 257 -128.15 41.13 -68.48
CA MET A 257 -127.10 41.82 -67.71
C MET A 257 -126.52 40.98 -66.57
N LYS A 258 -127.35 40.18 -65.88
CA LYS A 258 -126.87 39.28 -64.82
C LYS A 258 -126.10 38.08 -65.37
N GLU A 259 -126.48 37.55 -66.53
CA GLU A 259 -125.78 36.48 -67.22
C GLU A 259 -124.34 36.89 -67.58
N ASP A 260 -124.18 38.08 -68.17
CA ASP A 260 -122.87 38.63 -68.55
C ASP A 260 -121.98 38.89 -67.32
N TYR A 261 -122.56 39.36 -66.20
CA TYR A 261 -121.83 39.52 -64.94
C TYR A 261 -121.35 38.18 -64.35
N LEU A 262 -122.18 37.13 -64.45
CA LEU A 262 -121.85 35.80 -63.93
C LEU A 262 -120.77 35.10 -64.77
N VAL A 263 -120.74 35.35 -66.08
CA VAL A 263 -119.65 34.91 -66.97
C VAL A 263 -118.33 35.59 -66.61
N MET A 264 -118.35 36.90 -66.35
CA MET A 264 -117.17 37.63 -65.87
C MET A 264 -116.68 37.08 -64.52
N GLU A 265 -117.58 36.80 -63.58
CA GLU A 265 -117.22 36.27 -62.28
C GLU A 265 -116.65 34.84 -62.35
N LYS A 266 -117.18 33.98 -63.22
CA LYS A 266 -116.57 32.67 -63.51
C LYS A 266 -115.15 32.79 -64.04
N ARG A 267 -114.88 33.81 -64.87
CA ARG A 267 -113.54 34.09 -65.37
C ARG A 267 -112.61 34.50 -64.24
N ASN A 268 -113.04 35.41 -63.37
CA ASN A 268 -112.28 35.84 -62.18
C ASN A 268 -111.97 34.66 -61.24
N VAL A 269 -112.97 33.79 -60.98
CA VAL A 269 -112.79 32.60 -60.15
C VAL A 269 -111.81 31.60 -60.78
N SER A 270 -111.82 31.44 -62.10
CA SER A 270 -110.84 30.57 -62.79
C SER A 270 -109.42 31.12 -62.68
N GLU A 271 -109.24 32.43 -62.80
CA GLU A 271 -107.94 33.09 -62.69
C GLU A 271 -107.39 33.03 -61.26
N LEU A 272 -108.24 33.25 -60.24
CA LEU A 272 -107.89 33.06 -58.83
C LEU A 272 -107.54 31.61 -58.51
N ARG A 273 -108.26 30.62 -59.08
CA ARG A 273 -107.87 29.20 -58.94
C ARG A 273 -106.50 28.92 -59.54
N THR A 274 -106.18 29.50 -60.70
CA THR A 274 -104.85 29.35 -61.30
C THR A 274 -103.76 29.96 -60.42
N GLN A 275 -104.01 31.13 -59.81
CA GLN A 275 -103.08 31.75 -58.86
C GLN A 275 -102.89 30.92 -57.59
N VAL A 276 -103.97 30.30 -57.07
CA VAL A 276 -103.89 29.41 -55.90
C VAL A 276 -103.01 28.19 -56.21
N VAL A 277 -103.20 27.54 -57.36
CA VAL A 277 -102.36 26.40 -57.76
C VAL A 277 -100.90 26.80 -57.93
N GLN A 278 -100.61 27.96 -58.53
CA GLN A 278 -99.24 28.46 -58.64
C GLN A 278 -98.60 28.68 -57.26
N LEU A 279 -99.30 29.35 -56.35
CA LEU A 279 -98.82 29.57 -54.98
C LEU A 279 -98.64 28.25 -54.21
N GLU A 280 -99.53 27.27 -54.38
CA GLU A 280 -99.38 25.93 -53.79
C GLU A 280 -98.12 25.22 -54.29
N THR A 281 -97.84 25.29 -55.61
CA THR A 281 -96.60 24.73 -56.16
C THR A 281 -95.35 25.46 -55.65
N GLU A 282 -95.39 26.79 -55.53
CA GLU A 282 -94.29 27.57 -54.98
C GLU A 282 -94.06 27.29 -53.49
N VAL A 283 -95.13 27.06 -52.71
CA VAL A 283 -95.03 26.67 -51.30
C VAL A 283 -94.46 25.27 -51.16
N LEU A 284 -94.83 24.32 -52.02
CA LEU A 284 -94.26 22.96 -52.03
C LEU A 284 -92.78 22.98 -52.41
N ASP A 285 -92.41 23.76 -53.42
CA ASP A 285 -91.02 23.92 -53.84
C ASP A 285 -90.19 24.62 -52.75
N SER A 286 -90.75 25.65 -52.11
CA SER A 286 -90.14 26.32 -50.97
C SER A 286 -90.00 25.38 -49.77
N SER A 287 -91.01 24.57 -49.46
CA SER A 287 -90.97 23.56 -48.39
C SER A 287 -89.92 22.48 -48.66
N ARG A 288 -89.81 22.01 -49.91
CA ARG A 288 -88.76 21.07 -50.32
C ARG A 288 -87.37 21.69 -50.18
N LYS A 289 -87.23 22.97 -50.52
CA LYS A 289 -85.98 23.71 -50.35
C LYS A 289 -85.63 23.92 -48.88
N ILE A 290 -86.61 24.23 -48.04
CA ILE A 290 -86.46 24.34 -46.58
C ILE A 290 -85.99 22.99 -46.02
N GLY A 291 -86.64 21.89 -46.36
CA GLY A 291 -86.23 20.56 -45.88
C GLY A 291 -84.80 20.17 -46.30
N LYS A 292 -84.35 20.55 -47.51
CA LYS A 292 -82.94 20.37 -47.91
C LYS A 292 -81.98 21.21 -47.07
N LEU A 293 -82.33 22.47 -46.82
CA LEU A 293 -81.52 23.35 -45.98
C LEU A 293 -81.50 22.90 -44.51
N GLU A 294 -82.60 22.38 -43.99
CA GLU A 294 -82.68 21.81 -42.65
C GLU A 294 -81.77 20.59 -42.50
N GLN A 295 -81.80 19.66 -43.47
CA GLN A 295 -80.90 18.50 -43.48
C GLN A 295 -79.44 18.91 -43.61
N GLU A 296 -79.12 19.86 -44.51
CA GLU A 296 -77.76 20.39 -44.65
C GLU A 296 -77.27 21.07 -43.35
N ASN A 297 -78.17 21.76 -42.65
CA ASN A 297 -77.86 22.39 -41.36
C ASN A 297 -77.64 21.34 -40.28
N GLU A 298 -78.46 20.28 -40.24
CA GLU A 298 -78.32 19.16 -39.31
C GLU A 298 -76.99 18.40 -39.53
N ASP A 299 -76.65 18.11 -40.78
CA ASP A 299 -75.36 17.52 -41.16
C ASP A 299 -74.18 18.42 -40.79
N ALA A 300 -74.32 19.75 -40.95
CA ALA A 300 -73.31 20.72 -40.55
C ALA A 300 -73.16 20.79 -39.03
N THR A 301 -74.25 20.76 -38.26
CA THR A 301 -74.20 20.68 -36.79
C THR A 301 -73.56 19.39 -36.30
N GLY A 302 -73.89 18.22 -36.87
CA GLY A 302 -73.24 16.96 -36.49
C GLY A 302 -71.74 16.94 -36.80
N LYS A 303 -71.32 17.53 -37.93
CA LYS A 303 -69.88 17.73 -38.24
C LYS A 303 -69.21 18.69 -37.27
N LEU A 304 -69.90 19.77 -36.90
CA LEU A 304 -69.42 20.74 -35.92
C LEU A 304 -69.20 20.06 -34.57
N GLU A 305 -70.20 19.35 -34.04
CA GLU A 305 -70.13 18.61 -32.77
C GLU A 305 -69.00 17.55 -32.78
N SER A 306 -68.83 16.80 -33.87
CA SER A 306 -67.72 15.86 -34.01
C SER A 306 -66.35 16.56 -33.99
N SER A 307 -66.24 17.71 -34.67
CA SER A 307 -65.01 18.50 -34.67
C SER A 307 -64.74 19.16 -33.32
N GLU A 308 -65.79 19.57 -32.61
CA GLU A 308 -65.72 20.18 -31.28
C GLU A 308 -65.32 19.15 -30.22
N GLY A 309 -65.83 17.92 -30.31
CA GLY A 309 -65.37 16.77 -29.51
C GLY A 309 -63.89 16.43 -29.76
N LYS A 310 -63.43 16.43 -31.02
CA LYS A 310 -62.01 16.25 -31.35
C LYS A 310 -61.15 17.40 -30.80
N LEU A 311 -61.63 18.63 -30.87
CA LEU A 311 -60.95 19.80 -30.29
C LEU A 311 -60.86 19.69 -28.76
N ALA A 312 -61.90 19.22 -28.08
CA ALA A 312 -61.90 18.99 -26.64
C ALA A 312 -60.86 17.91 -26.25
N GLU A 313 -60.80 16.80 -26.97
CA GLU A 313 -59.81 15.73 -26.73
C GLU A 313 -58.39 16.24 -26.99
N LEU A 314 -58.16 16.97 -28.09
CA LEU A 314 -56.86 17.59 -28.37
C LEU A 314 -56.45 18.57 -27.26
N ARG A 315 -57.35 19.43 -26.79
CA ARG A 315 -57.08 20.33 -25.65
C ARG A 315 -56.68 19.56 -24.39
N LYS A 316 -57.38 18.47 -24.07
CA LYS A 316 -57.04 17.61 -22.93
C LYS A 316 -55.64 17.01 -23.08
N THR A 317 -55.30 16.45 -24.24
CA THR A 317 -53.96 15.90 -24.50
C THR A 317 -52.87 16.97 -24.50
N MET A 318 -53.20 18.21 -24.88
CA MET A 318 -52.27 19.32 -24.84
C MET A 318 -51.97 19.72 -23.39
N LEU A 319 -52.99 19.81 -22.54
CA LEU A 319 -52.83 20.08 -21.11
C LEU A 319 -52.03 19.00 -20.39
N THR A 320 -52.26 17.71 -20.70
CA THR A 320 -51.46 16.63 -20.10
C THR A 320 -50.00 16.71 -20.53
N LYS A 321 -49.73 16.96 -21.82
CA LYS A 321 -48.35 17.15 -22.32
C LYS A 321 -47.68 18.40 -21.75
N GLU A 322 -48.40 19.50 -21.57
CA GLU A 322 -47.87 20.69 -20.90
C GLU A 322 -47.49 20.41 -19.45
N TYR A 323 -48.32 19.65 -18.73
CA TYR A 323 -48.00 19.22 -17.38
C TYR A 323 -46.76 18.31 -17.34
N GLU A 324 -46.68 17.32 -18.23
CA GLU A 324 -45.51 16.44 -18.37
C GLU A 324 -44.24 17.22 -18.73
N HIS A 325 -44.32 18.18 -19.66
CA HIS A 325 -43.19 19.04 -20.02
C HIS A 325 -42.72 19.89 -18.83
N LYS A 326 -43.66 20.50 -18.08
CA LYS A 326 -43.33 21.26 -16.86
C LYS A 326 -42.66 20.36 -15.82
N LYS A 327 -43.18 19.15 -15.61
CA LYS A 327 -42.58 18.16 -14.72
C LYS A 327 -41.16 17.79 -15.16
N MET A 328 -40.99 17.38 -16.41
CA MET A 328 -39.69 17.02 -16.98
C MET A 328 -38.68 18.18 -16.91
N LYS A 329 -39.13 19.42 -17.08
CA LYS A 329 -38.28 20.61 -16.92
C LYS A 329 -37.79 20.79 -15.49
N VAL A 330 -38.63 20.54 -14.49
CA VAL A 330 -38.23 20.56 -13.06
C VAL A 330 -37.24 19.44 -12.78
N ASP A 331 -37.56 18.20 -13.19
CA ASP A 331 -36.69 17.04 -12.99
C ASP A 331 -35.31 17.26 -13.63
N MET A 332 -35.26 17.86 -14.83
CA MET A 332 -34.01 18.20 -15.51
C MET A 332 -33.22 19.30 -14.79
N GLN A 333 -33.89 20.29 -14.19
CA GLN A 333 -33.23 21.31 -13.37
C GLN A 333 -32.70 20.73 -12.05
N ASP A 334 -33.43 19.81 -11.43
CA ASP A 334 -32.99 19.11 -10.23
C ASP A 334 -31.75 18.25 -10.52
N ALA A 335 -31.77 17.49 -11.62
CA ALA A 335 -30.64 16.70 -12.07
C ALA A 335 -29.40 17.56 -12.37
N LEU A 336 -29.57 18.74 -13.00
CA LEU A 336 -28.49 19.70 -13.23
C LEU A 336 -27.90 20.21 -11.91
N ARG A 337 -28.74 20.57 -10.92
CA ARG A 337 -28.27 21.00 -9.60
C ARG A 337 -27.48 19.91 -8.87
N VAL A 338 -27.93 18.64 -8.96
CA VAL A 338 -27.18 17.50 -8.39
C VAL A 338 -25.83 17.35 -9.07
N CYS A 339 -25.77 17.38 -10.41
CA CYS A 339 -24.52 17.32 -11.17
C CYS A 339 -23.54 18.45 -10.81
N GLU A 340 -24.05 19.67 -10.56
CA GLU A 340 -23.23 20.81 -10.15
C GLU A 340 -22.62 20.62 -8.76
N ILE A 341 -23.39 20.07 -7.81
CA ILE A 341 -22.91 19.74 -6.46
C ILE A 341 -21.84 18.66 -6.53
N GLU A 342 -22.07 17.57 -7.27
CA GLU A 342 -21.09 16.48 -7.45
C GLU A 342 -19.81 16.99 -8.11
N LYS A 343 -19.92 17.86 -9.12
CA LYS A 343 -18.76 18.52 -9.74
C LYS A 343 -17.95 19.32 -8.72
N ALA A 344 -18.62 20.11 -7.86
CA ALA A 344 -17.94 20.88 -6.83
C ALA A 344 -17.26 19.98 -5.78
N GLN A 345 -17.90 18.86 -5.41
CA GLN A 345 -17.31 17.87 -4.51
C GLN A 345 -16.05 17.24 -5.10
N LEU A 346 -16.13 16.77 -6.35
CA LEU A 346 -14.97 16.19 -7.05
C LEU A 346 -13.83 17.20 -7.23
N GLN A 347 -14.14 18.48 -7.47
CA GLN A 347 -13.12 19.53 -7.54
C GLN A 347 -12.43 19.76 -6.19
N SER A 348 -13.19 19.73 -5.09
CA SER A 348 -12.66 19.82 -3.73
C SER A 348 -11.77 18.62 -3.38
N GLU A 349 -12.24 17.40 -3.66
CA GLU A 349 -11.45 16.18 -3.46
C GLU A 349 -10.17 16.18 -4.30
N ASN A 350 -10.24 16.58 -5.57
CA ASN A 350 -9.07 16.68 -6.43
C ASN A 350 -8.05 17.71 -5.91
N SER A 351 -8.53 18.84 -5.36
CA SER A 351 -7.66 19.84 -4.73
C SER A 351 -7.00 19.30 -3.45
N SER A 352 -7.76 18.56 -2.63
CA SER A 352 -7.24 17.89 -1.43
C SER A 352 -6.20 16.83 -1.77
N LEU A 353 -6.51 15.93 -2.72
CA LEU A 353 -5.61 14.89 -3.19
C LEU A 353 -4.34 15.48 -3.83
N SER A 354 -4.46 16.55 -4.60
CA SER A 354 -3.31 17.28 -5.13
C SER A 354 -2.43 17.83 -3.99
N GLY A 355 -3.03 18.36 -2.93
CA GLY A 355 -2.30 18.78 -1.73
C GLY A 355 -1.56 17.61 -1.06
N HIS A 356 -2.24 16.48 -0.87
CA HIS A 356 -1.63 15.26 -0.33
C HIS A 356 -0.48 14.75 -1.20
N LEU A 357 -0.61 14.79 -2.54
CA LEU A 357 0.43 14.40 -3.47
C LEU A 357 1.69 15.26 -3.28
N THR A 358 1.54 16.59 -3.26
CA THR A 358 2.69 17.51 -3.04
C THR A 358 3.35 17.29 -1.68
N LEU A 359 2.58 16.98 -0.64
CA LEU A 359 3.12 16.66 0.69
C LEU A 359 3.91 15.35 0.69
N VAL A 360 3.41 14.31 0.01
CA VAL A 360 4.10 13.03 -0.11
C VAL A 360 5.38 13.19 -0.92
N GLU A 361 5.34 13.91 -2.04
CA GLU A 361 6.53 14.23 -2.84
C GLU A 361 7.60 14.97 -2.01
N ALA A 362 7.19 15.97 -1.22
CA ALA A 362 8.11 16.65 -0.31
C ALA A 362 8.73 15.70 0.73
N LYS A 363 7.97 14.76 1.29
CA LYS A 363 8.50 13.74 2.20
C LYS A 363 9.45 12.77 1.51
N VAL A 364 9.16 12.37 0.27
CA VAL A 364 10.04 11.50 -0.52
C VAL A 364 11.38 12.19 -0.76
N THR A 365 11.38 13.43 -1.24
CA THR A 365 12.62 14.19 -1.46
C THR A 365 13.43 14.40 -0.17
N GLN A 366 12.76 14.59 0.96
CA GLN A 366 13.42 14.67 2.28
C GLN A 366 14.10 13.35 2.67
N LEU A 367 13.40 12.21 2.50
CA LEU A 367 13.96 10.89 2.79
C LEU A 367 15.12 10.54 1.85
N GLU A 368 15.02 10.91 0.57
CA GLU A 368 16.11 10.75 -0.40
C GLU A 368 17.37 11.53 0.01
N GLU A 369 17.21 12.75 0.54
CA GLU A 369 18.34 13.53 1.08
C GLU A 369 18.96 12.84 2.30
N GLN A 370 18.13 12.30 3.20
CA GLN A 370 18.61 11.58 4.37
C GLN A 370 19.36 10.30 3.99
N ILE A 371 18.85 9.54 3.02
CA ILE A 371 19.52 8.36 2.46
C ILE A 371 20.88 8.78 1.89
N ARG A 372 20.93 9.83 1.06
CA ARG A 372 22.18 10.31 0.46
C ARG A 372 23.21 10.73 1.50
N LYS A 373 22.76 11.38 2.59
CA LYS A 373 23.63 11.74 3.72
C LYS A 373 24.20 10.50 4.40
N LEU A 374 23.35 9.52 4.76
CA LEU A 374 23.78 8.28 5.39
C LEU A 374 24.72 7.46 4.49
N GLU A 375 24.45 7.40 3.18
CA GLU A 375 25.36 6.76 2.21
C GLU A 375 26.74 7.43 2.18
N SER A 376 26.81 8.76 2.28
CA SER A 376 28.08 9.49 2.34
C SER A 376 28.86 9.20 3.63
N GLU A 377 28.16 9.06 4.76
CA GLU A 377 28.75 8.71 6.05
C GLU A 377 29.24 7.26 6.06
N ILE A 378 28.48 6.33 5.48
CA ILE A 378 28.89 4.92 5.29
C ILE A 378 30.17 4.85 4.46
N LYS A 379 30.22 5.52 3.30
CA LYS A 379 31.42 5.55 2.44
C LYS A 379 32.64 6.07 3.19
N LYS A 380 32.49 7.15 3.98
CA LYS A 380 33.58 7.70 4.80
C LYS A 380 34.05 6.73 5.89
N CYS A 381 33.11 6.03 6.52
CA CYS A 381 33.43 5.00 7.52
C CYS A 381 34.19 3.83 6.88
N GLU A 382 33.76 3.38 5.70
CA GLU A 382 34.42 2.32 4.93
C GLU A 382 35.85 2.68 4.53
N THR A 383 36.09 3.91 4.04
CA THR A 383 37.45 4.36 3.70
C THR A 383 38.34 4.40 4.93
N SER A 384 37.85 4.96 6.05
CA SER A 384 38.58 5.00 7.32
C SER A 384 38.89 3.59 7.85
N LYS A 385 37.95 2.65 7.72
CA LYS A 385 38.15 1.24 8.09
C LYS A 385 39.27 0.58 7.26
N ILE A 386 39.32 0.84 5.96
CA ILE A 386 40.36 0.32 5.07
C ILE A 386 41.73 0.92 5.44
N GLU A 387 41.80 2.24 5.65
CA GLU A 387 43.02 2.93 6.08
C GLU A 387 43.55 2.36 7.39
N MET A 388 42.68 2.19 8.40
CA MET A 388 43.04 1.61 9.69
C MET A 388 43.57 0.18 9.53
N LYS A 389 42.90 -0.65 8.71
CA LYS A 389 43.35 -2.02 8.43
C LYS A 389 44.75 -2.03 7.79
N ASN A 390 45.00 -1.16 6.82
CA ASN A 390 46.30 -1.06 6.16
C ASN A 390 47.42 -0.61 7.12
N VAL A 391 47.11 0.28 8.06
CA VAL A 391 48.07 0.68 9.11
C VAL A 391 48.41 -0.50 10.02
N TYR A 392 47.42 -1.27 10.46
CA TYR A 392 47.65 -2.47 11.27
C TYR A 392 48.48 -3.51 10.52
N GLU A 393 48.16 -3.79 9.25
CA GLU A 393 48.90 -4.72 8.41
C GLU A 393 50.37 -4.26 8.22
N THR A 394 50.59 -2.97 7.99
CA THR A 394 51.94 -2.40 7.89
C THR A 394 52.73 -2.52 9.20
N GLN A 395 52.06 -2.32 10.35
CA GLN A 395 52.67 -2.46 11.66
C GLN A 395 53.01 -3.92 11.98
N GLU A 396 52.13 -4.85 11.62
CA GLU A 396 52.35 -6.29 11.78
C GLU A 396 53.57 -6.74 10.96
N ILE A 397 53.66 -6.35 9.69
CA ILE A 397 54.82 -6.64 8.82
C ILE A 397 56.11 -6.09 9.43
N ARG A 398 56.07 -4.87 10.00
CA ARG A 398 57.24 -4.27 10.68
C ARG A 398 57.68 -5.11 11.88
N TRP A 399 56.76 -5.47 12.78
CA TRP A 399 57.08 -6.27 13.96
C TRP A 399 57.57 -7.68 13.58
N GLN A 400 56.96 -8.30 12.57
CA GLN A 400 57.44 -9.58 12.05
C GLN A 400 58.88 -9.45 11.53
N GLY A 401 59.21 -8.37 10.82
CA GLY A 401 60.57 -8.07 10.39
C GLY A 401 61.56 -7.88 11.55
N GLU A 402 61.18 -7.12 12.58
CA GLU A 402 62.00 -6.92 13.79
C GLU A 402 62.23 -8.23 14.55
N ILE A 403 61.21 -9.08 14.68
CA ILE A 403 61.33 -10.41 15.30
C ILE A 403 62.30 -11.29 14.50
N GLN A 404 62.19 -11.30 13.17
CA GLN A 404 63.11 -12.06 12.31
C GLN A 404 64.55 -11.55 12.43
N GLN A 405 64.74 -10.22 12.49
CA GLN A 405 66.06 -9.62 12.69
C GLN A 405 66.65 -9.96 14.07
N LEU A 406 65.86 -9.93 15.14
CA LEU A 406 66.33 -10.30 16.47
C LEU A 406 66.64 -11.80 16.57
N ASN A 407 65.85 -12.65 15.91
CA ASN A 407 66.11 -14.09 15.86
C ASN A 407 67.42 -14.43 15.14
N THR A 408 67.70 -13.77 14.01
CA THR A 408 68.98 -13.96 13.30
C THR A 408 70.16 -13.51 14.15
N GLN A 409 70.07 -12.35 14.82
CA GLN A 409 71.10 -11.90 15.76
C GLN A 409 71.29 -12.88 16.94
N LEU A 410 70.19 -13.43 17.48
CA LEU A 410 70.26 -14.41 18.55
C LEU A 410 71.02 -15.67 18.10
N ILE A 411 70.72 -16.17 16.91
CA ILE A 411 71.42 -17.34 16.33
C ILE A 411 72.92 -17.05 16.18
N GLU A 412 73.30 -15.91 15.60
CA GLU A 412 74.71 -15.51 15.46
C GLU A 412 75.43 -15.42 16.83
N LYS A 413 74.75 -14.90 17.85
CA LYS A 413 75.29 -14.85 19.22
C LYS A 413 75.43 -16.23 19.84
N CYS A 414 74.49 -17.14 19.61
CA CYS A 414 74.59 -18.53 20.03
C CYS A 414 75.80 -19.22 19.39
N GLU A 415 76.00 -19.06 18.08
CA GLU A 415 77.16 -19.60 17.36
C GLU A 415 78.49 -19.04 17.90
N LEU A 416 78.53 -17.74 18.20
CA LEU A 416 79.70 -17.11 18.81
C LEU A 416 79.99 -17.70 20.20
N VAL A 417 78.97 -17.86 21.05
CA VAL A 417 79.11 -18.47 22.38
C VAL A 417 79.59 -19.92 22.27
N GLU A 418 79.06 -20.71 21.34
CA GLU A 418 79.55 -22.07 21.08
C GLU A 418 81.03 -22.08 20.67
N SER A 419 81.45 -21.14 19.82
CA SER A 419 82.86 -21.02 19.42
C SER A 419 83.75 -20.66 20.61
N LEU A 420 83.33 -19.73 21.47
CA LEU A 420 84.05 -19.34 22.67
C LEU A 420 84.14 -20.50 23.66
N ASN A 421 83.06 -21.24 23.88
CA ASN A 421 83.06 -22.43 24.73
C ASN A 421 84.08 -23.47 24.24
N LYS A 422 84.12 -23.75 22.92
CA LYS A 422 85.13 -24.64 22.33
C LYS A 422 86.56 -24.16 22.62
N THR A 423 86.81 -22.85 22.52
CA THR A 423 88.14 -22.29 22.86
C THR A 423 88.46 -22.38 24.35
N GLN A 424 87.48 -22.15 25.22
CA GLN A 424 87.62 -22.26 26.66
C GLN A 424 87.95 -23.69 27.07
N ASP A 425 87.25 -24.68 26.53
CA ASP A 425 87.53 -26.10 26.76
C ASP A 425 88.94 -26.46 26.28
N GLY A 426 89.34 -25.97 25.10
CA GLY A 426 90.70 -26.15 24.59
C GLY A 426 91.78 -25.53 25.48
N LEU A 427 91.53 -24.35 26.06
CA LEU A 427 92.45 -23.72 27.02
C LEU A 427 92.49 -24.47 28.36
N LYS A 428 91.34 -24.97 28.84
CA LYS A 428 91.25 -25.78 30.06
C LYS A 428 92.08 -27.06 29.94
N LEU A 429 91.96 -27.77 28.81
CA LEU A 429 92.80 -28.96 28.54
C LEU A 429 94.29 -28.62 28.52
N LYS A 430 94.70 -27.51 27.89
CA LYS A 430 96.11 -27.07 27.90
C LYS A 430 96.60 -26.74 29.31
N TYR A 431 95.78 -26.10 30.13
CA TYR A 431 96.11 -25.81 31.52
C TYR A 431 96.28 -27.10 32.33
N ASP A 432 95.35 -28.04 32.21
CA ASP A 432 95.41 -29.34 32.90
C ASP A 432 96.68 -30.12 32.48
N MET A 433 97.04 -30.09 31.18
CA MET A 433 98.31 -30.66 30.69
C MET A 433 99.55 -30.00 31.33
N LEU A 434 99.61 -28.67 31.40
CA LEU A 434 100.74 -27.95 31.99
C LEU A 434 100.84 -28.18 33.50
N MET A 435 99.71 -28.28 34.19
CA MET A 435 99.68 -28.60 35.62
C MET A 435 100.23 -30.01 35.87
N ALA A 436 99.87 -31.00 35.05
CA ALA A 436 100.43 -32.34 35.14
C ALA A 436 101.96 -32.35 34.87
N GLU A 437 102.44 -31.58 33.90
CA GLU A 437 103.88 -31.44 33.63
C GLU A 437 104.62 -30.79 34.81
N LYS A 438 104.06 -29.71 35.38
CA LYS A 438 104.58 -29.04 36.58
C LYS A 438 104.68 -30.03 37.74
N ASP A 439 103.64 -30.80 38.00
CA ASP A 439 103.62 -31.80 39.09
C ASP A 439 104.66 -32.90 38.85
N GLY A 440 104.83 -33.34 37.59
CA GLY A 440 105.89 -34.27 37.19
C GLY A 440 107.30 -33.71 37.41
N LEU A 441 107.55 -32.45 37.07
CA LEU A 441 108.83 -31.77 37.32
C LEU A 441 109.08 -31.54 38.82
N SER A 442 108.04 -31.18 39.57
CA SER A 442 108.10 -31.03 41.03
C SER A 442 108.48 -32.34 41.72
N ALA A 443 107.87 -33.46 41.30
CA ALA A 443 108.22 -34.77 41.79
C ALA A 443 109.70 -35.11 41.50
N LYS A 444 110.18 -34.87 40.27
CA LYS A 444 111.61 -35.06 39.92
C LYS A 444 112.54 -34.19 40.78
N ALA A 445 112.17 -32.93 41.01
CA ALA A 445 112.96 -32.02 41.85
C ALA A 445 113.04 -32.52 43.31
N GLN A 446 111.93 -33.03 43.87
CA GLN A 446 111.92 -33.64 45.19
C GLN A 446 112.80 -34.90 45.25
N THR A 447 112.76 -35.76 44.23
CA THR A 447 113.64 -36.93 44.13
C THR A 447 115.12 -36.51 44.12
N LEU A 448 115.51 -35.60 43.23
CA LEU A 448 116.88 -35.09 43.17
C LEU A 448 117.33 -34.41 44.48
N PHE A 449 116.44 -33.67 45.14
CA PHE A 449 116.71 -33.08 46.43
C PHE A 449 116.97 -34.15 47.50
N SER A 450 116.15 -35.21 47.55
CA SER A 450 116.35 -36.32 48.48
C SER A 450 117.67 -37.07 48.21
N GLU A 451 118.03 -37.26 46.95
CA GLU A 451 119.32 -37.83 46.54
C GLU A 451 120.48 -36.93 46.98
N LEU A 452 120.40 -35.63 46.73
CA LEU A 452 121.41 -34.65 47.15
C LEU A 452 121.58 -34.65 48.67
N CYS A 453 120.48 -34.62 49.45
CA CYS A 453 120.55 -34.72 50.90
C CYS A 453 121.21 -36.02 51.37
N SER A 454 120.95 -37.14 50.69
CA SER A 454 121.60 -38.42 51.01
C SER A 454 123.11 -38.41 50.70
N ALA A 455 123.50 -37.80 49.58
CA ALA A 455 124.90 -37.63 49.20
C ALA A 455 125.63 -36.69 50.16
N GLU A 456 124.99 -35.58 50.54
CA GLU A 456 125.50 -34.62 51.53
C GLU A 456 125.72 -35.30 52.89
N PHE A 457 124.77 -36.12 53.36
CA PHE A 457 124.95 -36.91 54.59
C PHE A 457 126.14 -37.88 54.48
N SER A 458 126.32 -38.53 53.33
CA SER A 458 127.47 -39.40 53.07
C SER A 458 128.79 -38.62 53.06
N ILE A 459 128.82 -37.42 52.46
CA ILE A 459 129.98 -36.53 52.46
C ILE A 459 130.33 -36.11 53.90
N GLN A 460 129.36 -35.62 54.66
CA GLN A 460 129.55 -35.24 56.07
C GLN A 460 130.08 -36.41 56.90
N GLN A 461 129.61 -37.63 56.64
CA GLN A 461 130.14 -38.84 57.27
C GLN A 461 131.62 -39.09 56.90
N MET A 462 131.97 -38.97 55.61
CA MET A 462 133.35 -39.13 55.14
C MET A 462 134.27 -38.05 55.70
N GLU A 463 133.83 -36.78 55.75
CA GLU A 463 134.56 -35.67 56.35
C GLU A 463 134.82 -35.91 57.85
N ALA A 464 133.82 -36.39 58.59
CA ALA A 464 133.99 -36.73 60.01
C ALA A 464 135.02 -37.85 60.22
N GLN A 465 135.01 -38.88 59.35
CA GLN A 465 136.04 -39.93 59.37
C GLN A 465 137.43 -39.38 59.04
N LEU A 466 137.52 -38.48 58.06
CA LEU A 466 138.77 -37.84 57.66
C LEU A 466 139.33 -36.98 58.79
N CYS A 467 138.50 -36.16 59.46
CA CYS A 467 138.89 -35.39 60.64
C CYS A 467 139.40 -36.29 61.78
N LYS A 468 138.74 -37.43 62.03
CA LYS A 468 139.19 -38.41 63.04
C LYS A 468 140.57 -38.98 62.68
N LEU A 469 140.75 -39.37 61.42
CA LEU A 469 142.03 -39.90 60.93
C LEU A 469 143.13 -38.83 61.02
N GLN A 470 142.83 -37.57 60.66
CA GLN A 470 143.75 -36.45 60.81
C GLN A 470 144.15 -36.23 62.28
N SER A 471 143.20 -36.27 63.22
CA SER A 471 143.49 -36.17 64.66
C SER A 471 144.43 -37.30 65.12
N GLN A 472 144.18 -38.53 64.69
CA GLN A 472 145.05 -39.68 64.98
C GLN A 472 146.46 -39.49 64.38
N HIS A 473 146.56 -38.98 63.16
CA HIS A 473 147.86 -38.68 62.56
C HIS A 473 148.62 -37.59 63.34
N VAL A 474 147.93 -36.53 63.79
CA VAL A 474 148.54 -35.49 64.63
C VAL A 474 149.03 -36.06 65.96
N GLU A 475 148.23 -36.89 66.63
CA GLU A 475 148.63 -37.58 67.86
C GLU A 475 149.84 -38.51 67.66
N LEU A 476 149.86 -39.29 66.57
CA LEU A 476 150.99 -40.14 66.22
C LEU A 476 152.26 -39.31 65.95
N ILE A 477 152.14 -38.16 65.26
CA ILE A 477 153.26 -37.25 65.03
C ILE A 477 153.78 -36.73 66.37
N ALA A 478 152.91 -36.21 67.26
CA ALA A 478 153.32 -35.75 68.58
C ALA A 478 153.97 -36.87 69.42
N GLY A 479 153.41 -38.08 69.37
CA GLY A 479 154.01 -39.27 69.98
C GLY A 479 155.40 -39.59 69.42
N SER A 480 155.58 -39.50 68.10
CA SER A 480 156.89 -39.69 67.46
C SER A 480 157.89 -38.60 67.83
N GLU A 481 157.46 -37.33 67.93
CA GLU A 481 158.31 -36.21 68.34
C GLU A 481 158.78 -36.35 69.80
N THR A 482 157.90 -36.79 70.71
CA THR A 482 158.29 -37.06 72.11
C THR A 482 159.26 -38.22 72.21
N MET A 483 159.06 -39.28 71.41
CA MET A 483 160.01 -40.39 71.31
C MET A 483 161.36 -39.93 70.76
N LEU A 484 161.38 -39.06 69.73
CA LEU A 484 162.61 -38.46 69.21
C LEU A 484 163.30 -37.56 70.23
N LYS A 485 162.56 -36.78 71.03
CA LYS A 485 163.12 -36.00 72.15
C LYS A 485 163.76 -36.91 73.19
N LEU A 486 163.06 -37.95 73.63
CA LEU A 486 163.59 -38.93 74.58
C LEU A 486 164.83 -39.64 74.03
N LYS A 487 164.81 -39.99 72.74
CA LYS A 487 165.97 -40.53 72.02
C LYS A 487 167.14 -39.54 72.07
N GLY A 488 166.92 -38.26 71.77
CA GLY A 488 167.97 -37.23 71.87
C GLY A 488 168.49 -37.02 73.29
N GLU A 489 167.62 -37.07 74.30
CA GLU A 489 168.04 -37.06 75.71
C GLU A 489 168.92 -38.27 76.07
N LEU A 490 168.53 -39.46 75.62
CA LEU A 490 169.33 -40.68 75.78
C LEU A 490 170.67 -40.58 75.06
N GLU A 491 170.70 -40.10 73.82
CA GLU A 491 171.94 -39.86 73.08
C GLU A 491 172.85 -38.88 73.82
N SER A 492 172.32 -37.79 74.38
CA SER A 492 173.11 -36.84 75.18
C SER A 492 173.63 -37.45 76.49
N LYS A 493 172.88 -38.37 77.11
CA LYS A 493 173.33 -39.12 78.29
C LYS A 493 174.42 -40.11 77.91
N VAL A 494 174.28 -40.79 76.78
CA VAL A 494 175.32 -41.67 76.23
C VAL A 494 176.59 -40.85 75.97
N GLU A 495 176.50 -39.69 75.32
CA GLU A 495 177.67 -38.81 75.08
C GLU A 495 178.35 -38.35 76.38
N LYS A 496 177.56 -37.99 77.41
CA LYS A 496 178.11 -37.65 78.73
C LYS A 496 178.82 -38.83 79.38
N LEU A 497 178.24 -40.03 79.30
CA LEU A 497 178.85 -41.25 79.82
C LEU A 497 180.11 -41.61 79.03
N GLU A 498 180.11 -41.47 77.70
CA GLU A 498 181.29 -41.66 76.85
C GLU A 498 182.41 -40.69 77.24
N LYS A 499 182.12 -39.40 77.42
CA LYS A 499 183.10 -38.40 77.91
C LYS A 499 183.63 -38.73 79.31
N GLU A 500 182.78 -39.23 80.20
CA GLU A 500 183.22 -39.65 81.53
C GLU A 500 184.09 -40.92 81.46
N VAL A 501 183.76 -41.86 80.57
CA VAL A 501 184.60 -43.03 80.28
C VAL A 501 185.94 -42.58 79.69
N GLU A 502 185.98 -41.60 78.79
CA GLU A 502 187.23 -41.02 78.27
C GLU A 502 188.05 -40.36 79.37
N LYS A 503 187.43 -39.58 80.27
CA LYS A 503 188.14 -39.01 81.43
C LYS A 503 188.69 -40.08 82.35
N GLN A 504 187.90 -41.11 82.65
CA GLN A 504 188.35 -42.25 83.45
C GLN A 504 189.51 -42.96 82.75
N ALA A 505 189.43 -43.16 81.44
CA ALA A 505 190.51 -43.72 80.64
C ALA A 505 191.78 -42.84 80.70
N ALA A 506 191.65 -41.52 80.58
CA ALA A 506 192.76 -40.57 80.70
C ALA A 506 193.40 -40.61 82.10
N LEU A 507 192.60 -40.61 83.18
CA LEU A 507 193.09 -40.75 84.55
C LEU A 507 193.79 -42.09 84.80
N ILE A 508 193.33 -43.17 84.15
CA ILE A 508 194.00 -44.47 84.19
C ILE A 508 195.35 -44.40 83.48
N VAL A 509 195.42 -43.74 82.31
CA VAL A 509 196.68 -43.53 81.57
C VAL A 509 197.65 -42.67 82.37
N ASP A 510 197.21 -41.57 82.96
CA ASP A 510 198.05 -40.68 83.77
C ASP A 510 198.57 -41.40 85.01
N ARG A 511 197.71 -42.09 85.77
CA ARG A 511 198.17 -42.92 86.91
C ARG A 511 199.09 -44.05 86.47
N ALA A 512 198.87 -44.63 85.29
CA ALA A 512 199.78 -45.62 84.73
C ALA A 512 201.12 -44.97 84.36
N GLU A 513 201.12 -43.73 83.89
CA GLU A 513 202.33 -42.96 83.56
C GLU A 513 203.10 -42.53 84.81
N GLU A 514 202.41 -42.07 85.86
CA GLU A 514 202.99 -41.81 87.18
C GLU A 514 203.65 -43.06 87.76
N LYS A 515 202.99 -44.22 87.65
CA LYS A 515 203.59 -45.51 88.04
C LYS A 515 204.82 -45.84 87.18
N ARG A 516 204.78 -45.59 85.87
CA ARG A 516 205.94 -45.76 84.97
C ARG A 516 207.09 -44.81 85.30
N GLU A 517 206.79 -43.56 85.66
CA GLU A 517 207.79 -42.57 86.05
C GLU A 517 208.40 -42.89 87.41
N ALA A 518 207.59 -43.33 88.39
CA ALA A 518 208.10 -43.83 89.66
C ALA A 518 209.06 -45.00 89.45
N ILE A 519 208.74 -45.92 88.54
CA ILE A 519 209.65 -47.01 88.13
C ILE A 519 210.92 -46.45 87.48
N ARG A 520 210.82 -45.48 86.56
CA ARG A 520 211.99 -44.83 85.92
C ARG A 520 212.93 -44.16 86.95
N GLN A 521 212.38 -43.41 87.89
CA GLN A 521 213.15 -42.75 88.96
C GLN A 521 213.84 -43.77 89.88
N LEU A 522 213.18 -44.89 90.18
CA LEU A 522 213.77 -45.99 90.95
C LEU A 522 214.91 -46.67 90.18
N CYS A 523 214.76 -46.87 88.86
CA CYS A 523 215.83 -47.38 88.01
C CYS A 523 217.03 -46.43 87.97
N PHE A 524 216.80 -45.12 87.84
CA PHE A 524 217.85 -44.10 87.78
C PHE A 524 218.66 -44.01 89.09
N SER A 525 217.98 -44.09 90.24
CA SER A 525 218.63 -44.13 91.55
C SER A 525 219.43 -45.44 91.74
N LEU A 526 218.92 -46.57 91.27
CA LEU A 526 219.66 -47.84 91.24
C LEU A 526 220.95 -47.75 90.40
N GLU A 527 220.90 -47.14 89.21
CA GLU A 527 222.07 -46.91 88.35
C GLU A 527 223.09 -45.97 89.03
N HIS A 528 222.60 -44.94 89.72
CA HIS A 528 223.44 -44.00 90.48
C HIS A 528 224.21 -44.69 91.61
N TYR A 529 223.55 -45.56 92.39
CA TYR A 529 224.23 -46.36 93.42
C TYR A 529 225.21 -47.37 92.81
N ARG A 530 224.90 -47.93 91.63
CA ARG A 530 225.78 -48.84 90.91
C ARG A 530 227.06 -48.16 90.43
N ARG A 531 226.96 -46.92 89.93
CA ARG A 531 228.09 -46.11 89.46
C ARG A 531 228.98 -45.64 90.62
N GLY A 532 228.39 -45.15 91.70
CA GLY A 532 229.15 -44.75 92.91
C GLY A 532 229.92 -45.92 93.55
N TYR A 533 229.39 -47.15 93.47
CA TYR A 533 230.09 -48.35 93.97
C TYR A 533 231.24 -48.79 93.04
N GLN A 534 231.23 -48.42 91.75
CA GLN A 534 232.33 -48.68 90.82
C GLN A 534 233.48 -47.67 91.00
N GLU A 535 233.16 -46.39 91.19
CA GLU A 535 234.14 -45.31 91.45
C GLU A 535 234.92 -45.54 92.75
N LEU A 536 234.26 -46.03 93.81
CA LEU A 536 234.91 -46.38 95.08
C LEU A 536 235.86 -47.60 94.95
N ARG A 537 235.60 -48.47 93.96
CA ARG A 537 236.42 -49.66 93.70
C ARG A 537 237.69 -49.31 92.90
N GLU A 538 237.63 -48.31 92.03
CA GLU A 538 238.79 -47.82 91.25
C GLU A 538 239.77 -46.99 92.09
N ALA A 539 239.29 -46.29 93.12
CA ALA A 539 240.13 -45.55 94.07
C ALA A 539 241.09 -46.43 94.90
N TRP A 540 240.86 -47.75 94.97
CA TRP A 540 241.63 -48.67 95.82
C TRP A 540 242.90 -49.26 95.16
N ILE A 541 243.21 -48.95 93.90
CA ILE A 541 244.29 -49.63 93.14
C ILE A 541 245.52 -48.72 92.82
N GLY A 542 245.45 -47.41 93.06
CA GLY A 542 246.46 -46.44 92.58
C GLY A 542 247.69 -46.12 93.45
N GLN A 543 247.81 -46.58 94.71
CA GLN A 543 248.83 -46.04 95.65
C GLN A 543 249.67 -47.09 96.38
N ARG A 544 250.54 -47.79 95.62
CA ARG A 544 251.75 -48.48 96.12
C ARG A 544 252.96 -48.13 95.24
N ARG A 545 253.57 -46.95 95.47
CA ARG A 545 255.00 -46.62 95.18
C ARG A 545 255.45 -45.35 95.95
N HIS A 546 256.24 -45.60 97.01
CA HIS A 546 257.21 -44.76 97.77
C HIS A 546 256.75 -43.90 98.98
N ALA A 547 256.85 -44.56 100.15
CA ALA A 547 257.55 -44.20 101.41
C ALA A 547 257.20 -42.93 102.26
N VAL A 548 256.54 -43.23 103.40
CA VAL A 548 256.67 -42.74 104.79
C VAL A 548 256.44 -41.24 105.09
N ILE A 549 255.37 -40.94 105.83
CA ILE A 549 255.27 -39.98 106.97
C ILE A 549 253.98 -40.32 107.75
N ALA A 550 254.01 -40.06 109.06
CA ALA A 550 253.11 -40.53 110.11
C ALA A 550 251.61 -40.19 109.98
N SER A 551 250.83 -41.04 110.67
CA SER A 551 249.42 -40.92 111.10
C SER A 551 248.32 -41.03 110.06
#